data_AF-A0A496A7C0-F1
#
_entry.id   AF-A0A496A7C0-F1
#
_cell.length_a   1.000
_cell.length_b   1.000
_cell.length_c   1.000
_cell.angle_alpha   90.00
_cell.angle_beta   90.00
_cell.angle_gamma   90.00
#
_symmetry.space_group_name_H-M   'P 1'
#
loop_
_entity.id
_entity.type
_entity.pdbx_description
1 polymer ?
#
loop_
_entity_poly.entity_id
_entity_poly.type
_entity_poly.pdbx_seq_one_letter_code
_entity_poly.pdbx_strand_id
1 'polypeptide(L)'
;MAKRRHFTPEFKAKVVLEAPRGESSQAEVCRRYNLENAASLFESRDKPSQNAAERIAHIEQLVGRLTVAVDIHEKALKWVSEKRDPDTQDGKSSSE
;
A
#
# COMPACT_ATOMS: atom_id res chain seq x y z
N MET A 1 -38.71 29.15 7.62
CA MET A 1 -37.56 28.24 7.87
C MET A 1 -37.96 26.83 7.50
N ALA A 2 -37.21 26.14 6.64
CA ALA A 2 -37.52 24.76 6.26
C ALA A 2 -37.31 23.82 7.47
N LYS A 3 -38.31 22.97 7.76
CA LYS A 3 -38.22 21.99 8.85
C LYS A 3 -37.15 20.95 8.50
N ARG A 4 -36.09 20.88 9.31
CA ARG A 4 -35.01 19.91 9.11
C ARG A 4 -35.56 18.49 9.18
N ARG A 5 -35.24 17.68 8.17
CA ARG A 5 -35.56 16.26 8.13
C ARG A 5 -34.65 15.52 9.11
N HIS A 6 -35.24 14.69 9.98
CA HIS A 6 -34.49 13.84 10.89
C HIS A 6 -34.47 12.41 10.32
N PHE A 7 -33.27 11.87 10.16
CA PHE A 7 -33.06 10.49 9.74
C PHE A 7 -32.80 9.62 10.96
N THR A 8 -33.40 8.43 11.00
CA THR A 8 -33.17 7.47 12.08
C THR A 8 -31.74 6.89 12.02
N PRO A 9 -31.17 6.42 13.13
CA PRO A 9 -29.84 5.83 13.16
C PRO A 9 -29.68 4.63 12.20
N GLU A 10 -30.70 3.79 12.10
CA GLU A 10 -30.71 2.59 11.25
C GLU A 10 -30.65 2.97 9.78
N PHE A 11 -31.38 4.02 9.40
CA PHE A 11 -31.35 4.55 8.04
C PHE A 11 -29.96 5.08 7.67
N LYS A 12 -29.32 5.84 8.57
CA LYS A 12 -27.97 6.35 8.35
C LYS A 12 -26.95 5.22 8.20
N ALA A 13 -27.04 4.18 9.03
CA ALA A 13 -26.15 3.02 8.96
C ALA A 13 -26.31 2.28 7.62
N LYS A 14 -27.54 2.05 7.16
CA LYS A 14 -27.81 1.40 5.88
C LYS A 14 -27.19 2.18 4.71
N VAL A 15 -27.36 3.50 4.70
CA VAL A 15 -26.82 4.38 3.65
C VAL A 15 -25.28 4.40 3.66
N VAL A 16 -24.66 4.45 4.84
CA VAL A 16 -23.19 4.42 4.96
C VAL A 16 -22.61 3.08 4.54
N LEU A 17 -23.29 1.96 4.80
CA LEU A 17 -22.85 0.63 4.40
C LEU A 17 -23.04 0.35 2.90
N GLU A 18 -23.96 1.04 2.23
CA GLU A 18 -24.18 0.94 0.79
C GLU A 18 -23.03 1.58 -0.02
N ALA A 19 -22.43 2.66 0.48
CA ALA A 19 -21.34 3.37 -0.19
C ALA A 19 -20.03 2.55 -0.40
N PRO A 20 -19.49 1.82 0.60
CA PRO A 20 -18.28 1.00 0.42
C PRO A 20 -18.54 -0.31 -0.34
N ARG A 21 -19.81 -0.72 -0.52
CA ARG A 21 -20.14 -1.91 -1.31
C ARG A 21 -19.95 -1.70 -2.82
N GLY A 22 -19.85 -0.46 -3.29
CA GLY A 22 -19.61 -0.14 -4.70
C GLY A 22 -20.77 -0.48 -5.65
N GLU A 23 -21.89 -1.00 -5.13
CA GLU A 23 -23.11 -1.33 -5.88
C GLU A 23 -23.84 -0.08 -6.42
N SER A 24 -23.50 1.10 -5.92
CA SER A 24 -24.03 2.39 -6.39
C SER A 24 -23.05 3.52 -6.09
N SER A 25 -23.00 4.50 -6.99
CA SER A 25 -22.18 5.70 -6.76
C SER A 25 -22.75 6.53 -5.62
N GLN A 26 -21.88 7.22 -4.86
CA GLN A 26 -22.31 8.16 -3.81
C GLN A 26 -23.31 9.19 -4.35
N ALA A 27 -23.15 9.64 -5.60
CA ALA A 27 -24.07 10.55 -6.25
C ALA A 27 -25.47 9.95 -6.46
N GLU A 28 -25.56 8.65 -6.77
CA GLU A 28 -26.85 7.95 -6.93
C GLU A 28 -27.53 7.73 -5.59
N VAL A 29 -26.77 7.38 -4.55
CA VAL A 29 -27.29 7.26 -3.17
C VAL A 29 -27.86 8.60 -2.71
N CYS A 30 -27.14 9.70 -2.96
CA CYS A 30 -27.61 11.04 -2.60
C CYS A 30 -28.89 11.44 -3.33
N ARG A 31 -29.02 11.10 -4.63
CA ARG A 31 -30.24 11.35 -5.41
C ARG A 31 -31.40 10.49 -4.93
N ARG A 32 -31.19 9.19 -4.69
CA ARG A 32 -32.23 8.26 -4.23
C ARG A 32 -32.82 8.63 -2.88
N TYR A 33 -31.98 9.07 -1.95
CA TYR A 33 -32.40 9.44 -0.60
C TYR A 33 -32.64 10.94 -0.43
N ASN A 34 -32.59 11.72 -1.53
CA ASN A 34 -32.77 13.16 -1.56
C ASN A 34 -31.88 13.88 -0.52
N LEU A 35 -30.64 13.40 -0.38
CA LEU A 35 -29.61 13.95 0.49
C LEU A 35 -28.96 15.11 -0.25
N GLU A 36 -29.39 16.33 0.09
CA GLU A 36 -28.78 17.54 -0.46
C GLU A 36 -27.31 17.63 0.00
N ASN A 37 -26.40 17.76 -0.97
CA ASN A 37 -24.99 18.06 -0.76
C ASN A 37 -24.17 17.01 0.03
N ALA A 38 -24.64 15.77 0.17
CA ALA A 38 -23.86 14.72 0.84
C ALA A 38 -22.66 14.26 0.00
N ALA A 39 -22.72 14.33 -1.34
CA ALA A 39 -21.60 13.98 -2.21
C ALA A 39 -20.34 14.84 -1.94
N SER A 40 -20.50 16.13 -1.62
CA SER A 40 -19.36 17.01 -1.30
C SER A 40 -18.75 16.76 0.08
N LEU A 41 -19.44 16.03 0.98
CA LEU A 41 -18.88 15.58 2.26
C LEU A 41 -17.93 14.38 2.09
N PHE A 42 -18.15 13.60 1.03
CA PHE A 42 -17.35 12.42 0.70
C PHE A 42 -16.42 12.65 -0.49
N GLU A 43 -16.50 13.79 -1.17
CA GLU A 43 -15.42 14.28 -2.02
C GLU A 43 -14.16 14.31 -1.16
N SER A 44 -13.26 13.38 -1.46
CA SER A 44 -12.03 13.17 -0.73
C SER A 44 -11.32 14.50 -0.56
N ARG A 45 -11.33 15.03 0.67
CA ARG A 45 -10.44 16.13 1.08
C ARG A 45 -8.97 15.72 0.90
N ASP A 46 -8.72 14.43 0.73
CA ASP A 46 -7.48 13.79 0.34
C ASP A 46 -7.19 13.96 -1.16
N LYS A 47 -7.00 15.20 -1.62
CA LYS A 47 -5.90 15.37 -2.56
C LYS A 47 -4.66 15.02 -1.75
N PRO A 48 -3.86 14.01 -2.12
CA PRO A 48 -2.65 13.70 -1.37
C PRO A 48 -1.89 15.02 -1.25
N SER A 49 -1.75 15.50 -0.02
CA SER A 49 -1.04 16.75 0.22
C SER A 49 0.32 16.61 -0.45
N GLN A 50 0.88 17.71 -0.98
CA GLN A 50 2.22 17.64 -1.59
C GLN A 50 3.23 16.97 -0.65
N ASN A 51 3.06 17.18 0.67
CA ASN A 51 3.82 16.49 1.70
C ASN A 51 3.65 14.96 1.70
N ALA A 52 2.45 14.42 1.46
CA ALA A 52 2.22 12.98 1.34
C ALA A 52 2.92 12.42 0.09
N ALA A 53 2.85 13.12 -1.05
CA ALA A 53 3.51 12.70 -2.28
C ALA A 53 5.05 12.69 -2.13
N GLU A 54 5.62 13.73 -1.52
CA GLU A 54 7.05 13.81 -1.22
C GLU A 54 7.52 12.69 -0.29
N ARG A 55 6.75 12.40 0.77
CA ARG A 55 7.06 11.30 1.70
C ARG A 55 7.00 9.95 1.01
N ILE A 56 6.03 9.72 0.12
CA ILE A 56 5.91 8.49 -0.65
C ILE A 56 7.12 8.32 -1.57
N ALA A 57 7.46 9.34 -2.36
CA ALA A 57 8.62 9.30 -3.27
C ALA A 57 9.93 9.04 -2.51
N HIS A 58 10.11 9.66 -1.34
CA HIS A 58 11.28 9.44 -0.51
C HIS A 58 11.36 7.99 0.01
N ILE A 59 10.24 7.42 0.44
CA ILE A 59 10.20 6.03 0.91
C ILE A 59 10.49 5.07 -0.25
N GLU A 60 9.88 5.28 -1.41
CA GLU A 60 10.12 4.45 -2.60
C GLU A 60 11.61 4.46 -3.00
N GLN A 61 12.26 5.63 -2.93
CA GLN A 61 13.69 5.75 -3.17
C GLN A 61 14.52 4.98 -2.14
N LEU A 62 14.18 5.06 -0.86
CA LEU A 62 14.88 4.34 0.21
C LEU A 62 14.73 2.82 0.06
N VAL A 63 13.53 2.35 -0.30
CA VAL A 63 13.28 0.94 -0.59
C VAL A 63 14.17 0.47 -1.75
N GLY A 64 14.23 1.22 -2.84
CA GLY A 64 15.09 0.89 -3.99
C GLY A 64 16.58 0.79 -3.61
N ARG A 65 17.08 1.73 -2.80
CA ARG A 65 18.46 1.69 -2.29
C ARG A 65 18.72 0.48 -1.40
N LEU A 66 17.78 0.17 -0.50
CA LEU A 66 17.92 -0.94 0.42
C LEU A 66 17.90 -2.29 -0.32
N THR A 67 17.05 -2.46 -1.33
CA THR A 67 17.02 -3.66 -2.17
C THR A 67 18.37 -3.90 -2.84
N VAL A 68 18.97 -2.87 -3.45
CA VAL A 68 20.30 -3.01 -4.09
C VAL A 68 21.38 -3.35 -3.05
N ALA A 69 21.32 -2.76 -1.86
CA ALA A 69 22.26 -3.08 -0.79
C ALA A 69 22.16 -4.55 -0.36
N VAL A 70 20.93 -5.07 -0.19
CA VAL A 70 20.68 -6.48 0.13
C VAL A 70 21.23 -7.40 -0.97
N ASP A 71 20.95 -7.10 -2.24
CA ASP A 71 21.48 -7.89 -3.37
C ASP A 71 23.01 -7.93 -3.38
N ILE A 72 23.67 -6.80 -3.09
CA ILE A 72 25.14 -6.73 -3.01
C ILE A 72 25.64 -7.57 -1.84
N HIS A 73 24.98 -7.49 -0.67
CA HIS A 73 25.34 -8.28 0.50
C HIS A 73 25.23 -9.78 0.23
N GLU A 74 24.14 -10.24 -0.39
CA GLU A 74 23.98 -11.65 -0.76
C GLU A 74 25.05 -12.12 -1.75
N LYS A 75 25.34 -11.33 -2.79
CA LYS A 75 26.41 -11.63 -3.75
C LYS A 75 27.78 -11.69 -3.09
N ALA A 76 28.07 -10.77 -2.18
CA ALA A 76 29.33 -10.76 -1.43
C ALA A 76 29.46 -12.00 -0.54
N LEU A 77 28.39 -12.38 0.17
CA LEU A 77 28.37 -13.62 0.96
C LEU A 77 28.61 -14.85 0.09
N LYS A 78 27.95 -14.91 -1.07
CA LYS A 78 28.15 -16.00 -2.03
C LYS A 78 29.59 -16.08 -2.54
N TRP A 79 30.20 -14.94 -2.89
CA TRP A 79 31.60 -14.92 -3.31
C TRP A 79 32.55 -15.32 -2.18
N VAL A 80 32.27 -14.92 -0.94
CA VAL A 80 33.06 -15.31 0.23
C VAL A 80 32.91 -16.79 0.53
N SER A 81 31.71 -17.37 0.39
CA SER A 81 31.52 -18.82 0.54
C SER A 81 32.20 -19.60 -0.58
N GLU A 82 32.10 -19.16 -1.83
CA GLU A 82 32.75 -19.78 -3.00
C GLU A 82 34.29 -19.75 -2.87
N LYS A 83 34.86 -18.65 -2.36
CA LYS A 83 36.30 -18.51 -2.12
C LYS A 83 36.83 -19.31 -0.94
N ARG A 84 35.95 -19.80 -0.06
CA ARG A 84 36.31 -20.54 1.16
C ARG A 84 36.59 -22.03 0.91
N ASP A 85 36.39 -22.52 -0.31
CA ASP A 85 36.80 -23.86 -0.75
C ASP A 85 38.04 -23.85 -1.67
N PRO A 86 39.27 -23.54 -1.19
CA PRO A 86 40.49 -23.82 -1.95
C PRO A 86 41.20 -25.12 -1.53
N ASP A 87 40.62 -25.96 -0.65
CA ASP A 87 41.37 -27.10 -0.09
C ASP A 87 40.56 -28.42 -0.06
N THR A 88 40.34 -29.02 -1.24
CA THR A 88 40.09 -30.46 -1.37
C THR A 88 40.59 -30.91 -2.74
N GLN A 89 41.91 -31.06 -2.87
CA GLN A 89 42.57 -32.15 -3.63
C GLN A 89 44.11 -32.03 -3.59
N ASP A 90 44.69 -32.17 -2.40
CA ASP A 90 46.04 -32.72 -2.25
C ASP A 90 45.93 -34.00 -1.41
N GLY A 91 46.00 -35.15 -2.09
CA GLY A 91 45.83 -36.43 -1.43
C GLY A 91 45.61 -37.62 -2.35
N LYS A 92 46.33 -37.70 -3.48
CA LYS A 92 46.56 -38.99 -4.15
C LYS A 92 47.99 -39.43 -3.85
N SER A 93 48.15 -39.97 -2.64
CA SER A 93 49.24 -40.85 -2.28
C SER A 93 49.32 -42.01 -3.27
N SER A 94 50.50 -42.16 -3.86
CA SER A 94 51.27 -43.41 -3.92
C SER A 94 50.47 -44.69 -4.15
N SER A 95 50.54 -45.21 -5.38
CA SER A 95 50.51 -46.64 -5.69
C SER A 95 51.14 -46.84 -7.07
N GLU A 96 52.47 -46.96 -7.11
CA GLU A 96 53.21 -47.97 -7.87
C GLU A 96 54.68 -48.01 -7.40
#